data_AF-F3FMN3-F1
#
_entry.id   AF-F3FMN3-F1
#
_cell.length_a   1.000
_cell.length_b   1.000
_cell.length_c   1.000
_cell.angle_alpha   90.00
_cell.angle_beta   90.00
_cell.angle_gamma   90.00
#
_symmetry.space_group_name_H-M   'P 1'
#
loop_
_entity.id
_entity.type
_entity.pdbx_description
1 polymer ?
#
loop_
_entity_poly.entity_id
_entity_poly.type
_entity_poly.pdbx_seq_one_letter_code
_entity_poly.pdbx_strand_id
1 'polypeptide(L)'
;MLAEMARLRLVSVFISLTTLDDELKCILEPRAAAPKARLRAIRVLRQAGVPVGVLCAPMIPMINDSELEALLSEAKAAGALSASYVMLRLPLEVAPLFDEWLKTHYPQRADHVMSLIRQSRGGAVYDSTFGSRMRGEGPFADLLAQRYALAIKRLGLNKRGGFALDCDAFCPPGGQMSLL
;
A
#
# COMPACT_ATOMS: atom_id res chain seq x y z
N MET A 1 -17.54 16.01 -8.40
CA MET A 1 -16.71 16.27 -7.19
C MET A 1 -15.23 15.89 -7.36
N LEU A 2 -14.79 14.62 -7.29
CA LEU A 2 -13.34 14.31 -7.34
C LEU A 2 -12.65 14.70 -8.66
N ALA A 3 -13.32 14.51 -9.80
CA ALA A 3 -12.77 14.90 -11.10
C ALA A 3 -12.54 16.41 -11.24
N GLU A 4 -13.46 17.23 -10.71
CA GLU A 4 -13.34 18.70 -10.73
C GLU A 4 -12.17 19.15 -9.87
N MET A 5 -12.04 18.60 -8.66
CA MET A 5 -10.90 18.86 -7.78
C MET A 5 -9.58 18.45 -8.44
N ALA A 6 -9.54 17.32 -9.13
CA ALA A 6 -8.35 16.86 -9.83
C ALA A 6 -7.93 17.81 -10.96
N ARG A 7 -8.90 18.40 -11.68
CA ARG A 7 -8.63 19.40 -12.73
C ARG A 7 -7.96 20.67 -12.18
N LEU A 8 -8.25 21.01 -10.92
CA LEU A 8 -7.62 22.09 -10.18
C LEU A 8 -6.37 21.65 -9.40
N ARG A 9 -5.92 20.40 -9.57
CA ARG A 9 -4.80 19.78 -8.83
C ARG A 9 -5.00 19.80 -7.30
N LEU A 10 -6.23 19.74 -6.81
CA LEU A 10 -6.54 19.78 -5.38
C LEU A 10 -6.62 18.40 -4.72
N VAL A 11 -6.59 17.32 -5.51
CA VAL A 11 -6.70 15.95 -4.98
C VAL A 11 -5.84 14.96 -5.76
N SER A 12 -5.32 13.99 -5.03
CA SER A 12 -4.86 12.72 -5.57
C SER A 12 -5.40 11.58 -4.70
N VAL A 13 -5.58 10.39 -5.28
CA VAL A 13 -6.18 9.26 -4.60
C VAL A 13 -5.17 8.12 -4.48
N PHE A 14 -5.13 7.47 -3.33
CA PHE A 14 -4.39 6.22 -3.13
C PHE A 14 -5.35 5.10 -2.76
N ILE A 15 -5.23 3.96 -3.43
CA ILE A 15 -6.05 2.77 -3.18
C ILE A 15 -5.13 1.64 -2.72
N SER A 16 -5.44 1.03 -1.57
CA SER A 16 -4.73 -0.14 -1.07
C SER A 16 -5.08 -1.39 -1.89
N LEU A 17 -4.08 -2.08 -2.42
CA LEU A 17 -4.23 -3.33 -3.15
C LEU A 17 -3.38 -4.41 -2.49
N THR A 18 -4.02 -5.26 -1.70
CA THR A 18 -3.35 -6.15 -0.75
C THR A 18 -3.08 -7.54 -1.33
N THR A 19 -4.02 -8.07 -2.11
CA THR A 19 -3.92 -9.37 -2.80
C THR A 19 -4.82 -9.33 -4.05
N LEU A 20 -4.55 -10.19 -5.02
CA LEU A 20 -5.43 -10.48 -6.16
C LEU A 20 -6.33 -11.69 -5.89
N ASP A 21 -6.08 -12.45 -4.81
CA ASP A 21 -6.83 -13.62 -4.40
C ASP A 21 -8.08 -13.23 -3.60
N ASP A 22 -9.25 -13.64 -4.11
CA ASP A 22 -10.55 -13.39 -3.50
C ASP A 22 -10.70 -14.16 -2.16
N GLU A 23 -10.08 -15.34 -2.01
CA GLU A 23 -10.13 -16.13 -0.78
C GLU A 23 -9.29 -15.47 0.31
N LEU A 24 -8.03 -15.14 0.02
CA LEU A 24 -7.17 -14.41 0.95
C LEU A 24 -7.80 -13.06 1.35
N LYS A 25 -8.39 -12.32 0.40
CA LYS A 25 -9.12 -11.09 0.73
C LYS A 25 -10.22 -11.36 1.75
N CYS A 26 -11.02 -12.41 1.56
CA CYS A 26 -12.14 -12.72 2.46
C CYS A 26 -11.70 -13.02 3.89
N ILE A 27 -10.55 -13.68 4.09
CA ILE A 27 -10.06 -14.00 5.44
C ILE A 27 -9.24 -12.87 6.06
N LEU A 28 -8.52 -12.08 5.26
CA LEU A 28 -7.64 -11.01 5.75
C LEU A 28 -8.40 -9.70 5.98
N GLU A 29 -9.35 -9.37 5.11
CA GLU A 29 -10.07 -8.10 5.11
C GLU A 29 -11.52 -8.27 4.59
N PRO A 30 -12.36 -9.06 5.29
CA PRO A 30 -13.69 -9.50 4.84
C PRO A 30 -14.64 -8.35 4.46
N ARG A 31 -14.51 -7.20 5.12
CA ARG A 31 -15.39 -6.03 4.93
C ARG A 31 -14.89 -5.09 3.84
N ALA A 32 -13.70 -5.32 3.30
CA ALA A 32 -13.11 -4.49 2.27
C ALA A 32 -13.56 -4.93 0.87
N ALA A 33 -13.52 -4.00 -0.08
CA ALA A 33 -13.87 -4.28 -1.46
C ALA A 33 -12.96 -5.36 -2.07
N ALA A 34 -13.52 -6.19 -2.95
CA ALA A 34 -12.78 -7.22 -3.68
C ALA A 34 -11.65 -6.61 -4.56
N PRO A 35 -10.56 -7.36 -4.82
CA PRO A 35 -9.43 -6.87 -5.62
C PRO A 35 -9.86 -6.31 -6.98
N LYS A 36 -10.76 -7.03 -7.67
CA LYS A 36 -11.35 -6.60 -8.96
C LYS A 36 -12.12 -5.27 -8.86
N ALA A 37 -12.83 -5.05 -7.74
CA ALA A 37 -13.54 -3.79 -7.51
C ALA A 37 -12.57 -2.63 -7.27
N ARG A 38 -11.45 -2.86 -6.56
CA ARG A 38 -10.39 -1.86 -6.37
C ARG A 38 -9.71 -1.49 -7.69
N LEU A 39 -9.36 -2.49 -8.51
CA LEU A 39 -8.81 -2.26 -9.86
C LEU A 39 -9.77 -1.49 -10.76
N ARG A 40 -11.08 -1.79 -10.68
CA ARG A 40 -12.12 -1.03 -11.38
C ARG A 40 -12.17 0.42 -10.92
N ALA A 41 -12.12 0.66 -9.61
CA ALA A 41 -12.12 2.01 -9.05
C ALA A 41 -10.90 2.82 -9.54
N ILE A 42 -9.71 2.22 -9.58
CA ILE A 42 -8.52 2.83 -10.16
C ILE A 42 -8.79 3.23 -11.62
N ARG A 43 -9.30 2.31 -12.44
CA ARG A 43 -9.60 2.58 -13.86
C ARG A 43 -10.61 3.72 -14.04
N VAL A 44 -11.70 3.71 -13.30
CA VAL A 44 -12.75 4.75 -13.38
C VAL A 44 -12.22 6.12 -12.97
N LEU A 45 -11.47 6.20 -11.86
CA LEU A 45 -10.87 7.45 -11.40
C LEU A 45 -9.85 7.99 -12.42
N ARG A 46 -9.03 7.11 -12.99
CA ARG A 46 -8.04 7.49 -14.02
C ARG A 46 -8.70 7.97 -15.31
N GLN A 47 -9.78 7.32 -15.75
CA GLN A 47 -10.58 7.77 -16.90
C GLN A 47 -11.20 9.16 -16.65
N ALA A 48 -11.57 9.45 -15.40
CA ALA A 48 -12.07 10.77 -15.00
C ALA A 48 -10.95 11.82 -14.79
N GLY A 49 -9.70 11.50 -15.13
CA GLY A 49 -8.57 12.43 -15.01
C GLY A 49 -7.97 12.54 -13.60
N VAL A 50 -8.49 11.82 -12.61
CA VAL A 50 -7.98 11.86 -11.24
C VAL A 50 -6.63 11.14 -11.15
N PRO A 51 -5.57 11.76 -10.59
CA PRO A 51 -4.31 11.06 -10.31
C PRO A 51 -4.52 9.96 -9.26
N VAL A 52 -4.14 8.73 -9.59
CA VAL A 52 -4.30 7.58 -8.69
C VAL A 52 -2.96 6.86 -8.48
N GLY A 53 -2.60 6.65 -7.23
CA GLY A 53 -1.52 5.78 -6.79
C GLY A 53 -2.06 4.51 -6.10
N VAL A 54 -1.21 3.50 -5.96
CA VAL A 54 -1.56 2.25 -5.27
C VAL A 54 -0.64 1.99 -4.09
N LEU A 55 -1.23 1.44 -3.02
CA LEU A 55 -0.50 0.96 -1.84
C LEU A 55 -0.60 -0.56 -1.79
N CYS A 56 0.47 -1.27 -2.14
CA CYS A 56 0.62 -2.70 -1.90
C CYS A 56 0.88 -2.92 -0.40
N ALA A 57 -0.18 -2.99 0.39
CA ALA A 57 -0.07 -3.02 1.85
C ALA A 57 -1.23 -3.78 2.52
N PRO A 58 -0.97 -4.55 3.58
CA PRO A 58 0.37 -4.99 4.01
C PRO A 58 0.95 -6.07 3.06
N MET A 59 2.26 -6.04 2.84
CA MET A 59 3.03 -7.18 2.31
C MET A 59 3.44 -8.07 3.48
N ILE A 60 2.90 -9.28 3.49
CA ILE A 60 3.02 -10.29 4.54
C ILE A 60 3.91 -11.42 4.01
N PRO A 61 5.05 -11.70 4.67
CA PRO A 61 5.94 -12.79 4.27
C PRO A 61 5.20 -14.12 4.17
N MET A 62 5.42 -14.87 3.08
CA MET A 62 4.89 -16.22 2.82
C MET A 62 3.35 -16.33 2.76
N ILE A 63 2.66 -15.19 2.75
CA ILE A 63 1.20 -15.10 2.58
C ILE A 63 0.86 -14.43 1.25
N ASN A 64 1.28 -13.18 1.04
CA ASN A 64 0.99 -12.43 -0.20
C ASN A 64 2.21 -11.70 -0.81
N ASP A 65 3.40 -11.80 -0.21
CA ASP A 65 4.57 -11.10 -0.72
C ASP A 65 4.97 -11.53 -2.15
N SER A 66 4.67 -12.78 -2.53
CA SER A 66 4.87 -13.30 -3.88
C SER A 66 4.01 -12.60 -4.93
N GLU A 67 2.93 -11.95 -4.52
CA GLU A 67 2.01 -11.26 -5.44
C GLU A 67 2.47 -9.84 -5.80
N LEU A 68 3.51 -9.30 -5.15
CA LEU A 68 3.91 -7.90 -5.28
C LEU A 68 4.03 -7.44 -6.75
N GLU A 69 4.75 -8.18 -7.58
CA GLU A 69 4.96 -7.82 -8.98
C GLU A 69 3.68 -7.90 -9.82
N ALA A 70 2.81 -8.88 -9.50
CA ALA A 70 1.51 -9.04 -10.16
C ALA A 70 0.56 -7.89 -9.78
N LEU A 71 0.49 -7.55 -8.49
CA LEU A 71 -0.27 -6.41 -7.98
C LEU A 71 0.16 -5.09 -8.66
N LEU A 72 1.46 -4.86 -8.78
CA LEU A 72 1.99 -3.67 -9.46
C LEU A 72 1.65 -3.67 -10.96
N SER A 73 1.71 -4.83 -11.61
CA SER A 73 1.39 -4.96 -13.03
C SER A 73 -0.10 -4.69 -13.30
N GLU A 74 -0.99 -5.25 -12.47
CA GLU A 74 -2.44 -5.00 -12.55
C GLU A 74 -2.78 -3.55 -12.21
N ALA A 75 -2.15 -2.96 -11.20
CA ALA A 75 -2.30 -1.55 -10.88
C ALA A 75 -1.91 -0.65 -12.08
N LYS A 76 -0.79 -0.96 -12.74
CA LYS A 76 -0.37 -0.25 -13.96
C LYS A 76 -1.39 -0.41 -15.08
N ALA A 77 -1.88 -1.63 -15.32
CA ALA A 77 -2.89 -1.92 -16.34
C ALA A 77 -4.25 -1.24 -16.05
N ALA A 78 -4.57 -1.00 -14.78
CA ALA A 78 -5.72 -0.20 -14.37
C ALA A 78 -5.49 1.32 -14.53
N GLY A 79 -4.26 1.75 -14.80
CA GLY A 79 -3.90 3.14 -15.09
C GLY A 79 -3.25 3.90 -13.93
N ALA A 80 -2.86 3.21 -12.84
CA ALA A 80 -2.14 3.84 -11.74
C ALA A 80 -0.88 4.55 -12.23
N LEU A 81 -0.61 5.71 -11.63
CA LEU A 81 0.53 6.57 -11.97
C LEU A 81 1.73 6.33 -11.05
N SER A 82 1.45 5.94 -9.81
CA SER A 82 2.46 5.59 -8.83
C SER A 82 2.06 4.35 -8.03
N ALA A 83 3.03 3.70 -7.41
CA ALA A 83 2.75 2.71 -6.39
C ALA A 83 3.80 2.76 -5.29
N SER A 84 3.46 2.19 -4.14
CA SER A 84 4.36 1.94 -3.02
C SER A 84 3.92 0.69 -2.27
N TYR A 85 4.80 0.11 -1.46
CA TYR A 85 4.46 -1.01 -0.60
C TYR A 85 4.76 -0.71 0.86
N VAL A 86 4.10 -1.45 1.75
CA VAL A 86 4.40 -1.44 3.18
C VAL A 86 4.47 -2.87 3.67
N MET A 87 5.61 -3.25 4.25
CA MET A 87 5.74 -4.53 4.96
C MET A 87 4.82 -4.52 6.18
N LEU A 88 4.22 -5.68 6.51
CA LEU A 88 3.31 -5.82 7.65
C LEU A 88 3.89 -5.20 8.93
N ARG A 89 3.02 -4.50 9.66
CA ARG A 89 3.31 -3.89 10.95
C ARG A 89 2.37 -4.49 11.98
N LEU A 90 2.92 -4.84 13.13
CA LEU A 90 2.18 -5.46 14.23
C LEU A 90 2.31 -4.63 15.53
N PRO A 91 1.81 -3.38 15.54
CA PRO A 91 1.84 -2.56 16.74
C PRO A 91 0.93 -3.16 17.82
N LEU A 92 1.45 -3.21 19.06
CA LEU A 92 0.67 -3.46 20.27
C LEU A 92 -0.29 -4.66 20.15
N GLU A 93 -1.60 -4.43 20.28
CA GLU A 93 -2.65 -5.44 20.30
C GLU A 93 -2.82 -6.17 18.96
N VAL A 94 -2.29 -5.63 17.86
CA VAL A 94 -2.38 -6.25 16.54
C VAL A 94 -1.49 -7.51 16.46
N ALA A 95 -0.37 -7.54 17.18
CA ALA A 95 0.55 -8.68 17.16
C ALA A 95 -0.10 -10.01 17.60
N PRO A 96 -0.74 -10.12 18.79
CA PRO A 96 -1.39 -11.37 19.18
C PRO A 96 -2.56 -11.74 18.27
N LEU A 97 -3.37 -10.77 17.83
CA LEU A 97 -4.48 -11.03 16.89
C LEU A 97 -4.00 -11.61 15.56
N PHE A 98 -2.88 -11.10 15.04
CA PHE A 98 -2.31 -11.61 13.80
C PHE A 98 -1.69 -13.00 13.97
N ASP A 99 -1.05 -13.28 15.12
CA ASP A 99 -0.52 -14.61 15.44
C ASP A 99 -1.64 -15.65 15.54
N GLU A 100 -2.76 -15.32 16.18
CA GLU A 100 -3.97 -16.18 16.23
C GLU A 100 -4.59 -16.37 14.83
N TRP A 101 -4.65 -15.30 14.04
CA TRP A 101 -5.13 -15.37 12.65
C TRP A 101 -4.26 -16.32 11.81
N LEU A 102 -2.94 -16.24 11.93
CA LEU A 102 -2.01 -17.16 11.26
C LEU A 102 -2.21 -18.60 11.70
N LYS A 103 -2.37 -18.86 13.00
CA LYS A 103 -2.64 -20.20 13.53
C LYS A 103 -3.95 -20.78 13.02
N THR A 104 -4.96 -19.92 12.81
CA THR A 104 -6.28 -20.32 12.32
C THR A 104 -6.26 -20.61 10.82
N HIS A 105 -5.66 -19.74 10.01
CA HIS A 105 -5.77 -19.81 8.55
C HIS A 105 -4.55 -20.42 7.85
N TYR A 106 -3.37 -20.34 8.46
CA TYR A 106 -2.09 -20.80 7.90
C TYR A 106 -1.23 -21.52 8.96
N PRO A 107 -1.74 -22.55 9.67
CA PRO A 107 -1.06 -23.17 10.81
C PRO A 107 0.34 -23.69 10.45
N GLN A 108 0.51 -24.24 9.24
CA GLN A 108 1.79 -24.79 8.78
C GLN A 108 2.86 -23.72 8.50
N ARG A 109 2.46 -22.46 8.37
CA ARG A 109 3.37 -21.33 8.06
C ARG A 109 3.51 -20.35 9.22
N ALA A 110 2.62 -20.39 10.21
CA ALA A 110 2.50 -19.38 11.27
C ALA A 110 3.85 -19.01 11.92
N ASP A 111 4.56 -20.02 12.44
CA ASP A 111 5.85 -19.80 13.11
C ASP A 111 6.91 -19.24 12.16
N HIS A 112 6.91 -19.68 10.91
CA HIS A 112 7.85 -19.20 9.91
C HIS A 112 7.57 -17.75 9.52
N VAL A 113 6.30 -17.38 9.32
CA VAL A 113 5.89 -15.99 9.05
C VAL A 113 6.31 -15.08 10.21
N MET A 114 6.00 -15.47 11.45
CA MET A 114 6.37 -14.70 12.63
C MET A 114 7.89 -14.61 12.82
N SER A 115 8.64 -15.65 12.46
CA SER A 115 10.10 -15.63 12.46
C SER A 115 10.65 -14.60 11.46
N LEU A 116 10.13 -14.57 10.22
CA LEU A 116 10.54 -13.59 9.21
C LEU A 116 10.21 -12.16 9.63
N ILE A 117 9.06 -11.94 10.27
CA ILE A 117 8.70 -10.62 10.82
C ILE A 117 9.71 -10.18 11.87
N ARG A 118 10.07 -11.07 12.81
CA ARG A 118 11.08 -10.76 13.85
C ARG A 118 12.45 -10.46 13.26
N GLN A 119 12.91 -11.29 12.33
CA GLN A 119 14.18 -11.08 11.63
C GLN A 119 14.19 -9.74 10.89
N SER A 120 13.03 -9.30 10.39
CA SER A 120 12.92 -8.03 9.67
C SER A 120 12.84 -6.79 10.57
N ARG A 121 13.04 -6.96 11.88
CA ARG A 121 12.80 -5.98 12.95
C ARG A 121 13.79 -6.15 14.12
N GLY A 122 15.02 -6.59 13.86
CA GLY A 122 16.04 -6.77 14.89
C GLY A 122 15.68 -7.77 16.01
N GLY A 123 14.80 -8.73 15.72
CA GLY A 123 14.30 -9.73 16.67
C GLY A 123 12.97 -9.39 17.35
N ALA A 124 12.51 -8.13 17.27
CA ALA A 124 11.22 -7.70 17.81
C ALA A 124 10.06 -7.99 16.85
N VAL A 125 8.82 -8.04 17.33
CA VAL A 125 7.65 -8.21 16.44
C VAL A 125 7.24 -6.89 15.77
N TYR A 126 7.67 -5.75 16.34
CA TYR A 126 7.40 -4.42 15.80
C TYR A 126 8.51 -3.42 16.14
N ASP A 127 8.79 -2.54 15.19
CA ASP A 127 9.64 -1.35 15.34
C ASP A 127 8.81 -0.11 14.97
N SER A 128 8.76 0.86 15.88
CA SER A 128 8.00 2.10 15.73
C SER A 128 8.78 3.24 15.05
N THR A 129 10.10 3.05 14.87
CA THR A 129 11.03 4.05 14.32
C THR A 129 10.55 4.54 12.97
N PHE A 130 10.41 5.85 12.83
CA PHE A 130 9.96 6.47 11.58
C PHE A 130 10.94 6.14 10.43
N GLY A 131 10.41 5.89 9.24
CA GLY A 131 11.20 5.49 8.07
C GLY A 131 11.59 4.00 8.01
N SER A 132 11.91 3.38 9.15
CA SER A 132 12.17 1.93 9.27
C SER A 132 10.86 1.13 9.32
N ARG A 133 9.87 1.61 10.10
CA ARG A 133 8.66 0.86 10.45
C ARG A 133 7.85 0.30 9.27
N MET A 134 7.97 0.88 8.08
CA MET A 134 7.24 0.47 6.87
C MET A 134 8.03 -0.48 5.95
N ARG A 135 9.36 -0.52 6.09
CA ARG A 135 10.26 -1.27 5.22
C ARG A 135 10.77 -2.55 5.88
N GLY A 136 11.13 -2.46 7.16
CA GLY A 136 11.92 -3.50 7.83
C GLY A 136 13.40 -3.45 7.42
N GLU A 137 14.16 -4.39 7.96
CA GLU A 137 15.59 -4.57 7.72
C GLU A 137 15.95 -6.04 7.49
N GLY A 138 17.19 -6.33 7.09
CA GLY A 138 17.66 -7.71 6.93
C GLY A 138 17.21 -8.40 5.64
N PRO A 139 17.63 -9.66 5.43
CA PRO A 139 17.64 -10.28 4.10
C PRO A 139 16.28 -10.36 3.41
N PHE A 140 15.21 -10.64 4.17
CA PHE A 140 13.87 -10.72 3.60
C PHE A 140 13.35 -9.34 3.17
N ALA A 141 13.49 -8.32 4.04
CA ALA A 141 13.08 -6.96 3.72
C ALA A 141 13.89 -6.38 2.54
N ASP A 142 15.19 -6.69 2.50
CA ASP A 142 16.09 -6.30 1.40
C ASP A 142 15.65 -6.94 0.07
N LEU A 143 15.33 -8.24 0.07
CA LEU A 143 14.83 -8.93 -1.11
C LEU A 143 13.50 -8.32 -1.58
N LEU A 144 12.56 -8.07 -0.67
CA LEU A 144 11.28 -7.44 -0.98
C LEU A 144 11.47 -6.03 -1.58
N ALA A 145 12.40 -5.24 -1.01
CA ALA A 145 12.74 -3.92 -1.49
C ALA A 145 13.38 -3.94 -2.89
N GLN A 146 14.27 -4.90 -3.16
CA GLN A 146 14.90 -5.08 -4.47
C GLN A 146 13.89 -5.47 -5.54
N ARG A 147 13.03 -6.46 -5.23
CA ARG A 147 11.91 -6.89 -6.08
C ARG A 147 11.00 -5.72 -6.43
N TYR A 148 10.58 -4.95 -5.42
CA TYR A 148 9.79 -3.74 -5.59
C TYR A 148 10.48 -2.71 -6.49
N ALA A 149 11.75 -2.38 -6.21
CA ALA A 149 12.49 -1.34 -6.94
C ALA A 149 12.63 -1.67 -8.42
N LEU A 150 12.92 -2.94 -8.75
CA LEU A 150 13.01 -3.42 -10.12
C LEU A 150 11.65 -3.35 -10.82
N ALA A 151 10.58 -3.84 -10.18
CA ALA A 151 9.24 -3.85 -10.74
C ALA A 151 8.70 -2.44 -11.00
N ILE A 152 8.82 -1.53 -10.03
CA ILE A 152 8.42 -0.13 -10.14
C ILE A 152 9.13 0.58 -11.30
N LYS A 153 10.45 0.38 -11.43
CA LYS A 153 11.24 0.97 -12.52
C LYS A 153 10.78 0.43 -13.86
N ARG A 154 10.60 -0.90 -13.98
CA ARG A 154 10.15 -1.57 -15.21
C ARG A 154 8.75 -1.10 -15.64
N LEU A 155 7.83 -0.91 -14.69
CA LEU A 155 6.44 -0.50 -14.95
C LEU A 155 6.26 1.03 -15.07
N GLY A 156 7.32 1.81 -14.78
CA GLY A 156 7.28 3.27 -14.80
C GLY A 156 6.31 3.86 -13.77
N LEU A 157 6.17 3.20 -12.61
CA LEU A 157 5.32 3.61 -11.47
C LEU A 157 6.10 4.44 -10.42
N ASN A 158 7.33 4.82 -10.73
CA ASN A 158 8.18 5.69 -9.90
C ASN A 158 7.94 7.19 -10.15
N LYS A 159 7.03 7.55 -11.06
CA LYS A 159 6.78 8.94 -11.41
C LYS A 159 5.82 9.56 -10.39
N ARG A 160 6.25 10.66 -9.76
CA ARG A 160 5.38 11.50 -8.92
C ARG A 160 4.65 12.60 -9.70
N GLY A 161 4.87 12.67 -11.02
CA GLY A 161 4.17 13.62 -11.90
C GLY A 161 2.65 13.46 -11.78
N GLY A 162 1.94 14.56 -11.56
CA GLY A 162 0.49 14.59 -11.36
C GLY A 162 0.02 14.47 -9.90
N PHE A 163 0.92 14.26 -8.92
CA PHE A 163 0.56 14.24 -7.50
C PHE A 163 0.88 15.54 -6.75
N ALA A 164 1.51 16.52 -7.41
CA ALA A 164 1.76 17.82 -6.81
C ALA A 164 0.44 18.60 -6.69
N LEU A 165 0.02 18.85 -5.46
CA LEU A 165 -1.22 19.55 -5.18
C LEU A 165 -1.03 21.07 -5.34
N ASP A 166 -2.07 21.74 -5.80
CA ASP A 166 -2.18 23.19 -5.70
C ASP A 166 -2.57 23.57 -4.27
N CYS A 167 -1.64 24.21 -3.57
CA CYS A 167 -1.84 24.67 -2.20
C CYS A 167 -1.95 26.20 -2.10
N ASP A 168 -1.97 26.91 -3.24
CA ASP A 168 -1.92 28.39 -3.25
C ASP A 168 -3.21 28.99 -2.67
N ALA A 169 -4.32 28.25 -2.79
CA ALA A 169 -5.61 28.61 -2.20
C ALA A 169 -5.78 28.18 -0.73
N PHE A 170 -4.77 27.55 -0.11
CA PHE A 170 -4.86 27.13 1.28
C PHE A 170 -4.67 28.31 2.23
N CYS A 171 -5.72 28.64 2.99
CA CYS A 171 -5.66 29.64 4.04
C CYS A 171 -5.63 28.95 5.42
N PRO A 172 -4.57 29.11 6.23
CA PRO A 172 -4.57 28.59 7.59
C PRO A 172 -5.65 29.31 8.43
N PRO A 173 -6.28 28.62 9.40
CA PRO A 173 -7.26 29.25 10.28
C PRO A 173 -6.69 30.51 10.95
N GLY A 174 -7.40 31.65 10.83
CA GLY A 174 -6.95 32.95 11.34
C GLY A 174 -6.14 33.80 10.34
N GLY A 175 -5.79 33.26 9.17
CA GLY A 175 -5.29 34.03 8.04
C GLY A 175 -6.41 34.81 7.36
N GLN A 176 -6.24 36.12 7.19
CA GLN A 176 -7.16 36.92 6.38
C GLN A 176 -6.85 36.66 4.91
N MET A 177 -7.82 36.18 4.13
CA MET A 177 -7.66 36.08 2.67
C MET A 177 -7.45 37.49 2.10
N SER A 178 -6.43 37.69 1.28
CA SER A 178 -6.27 38.97 0.59
C SER A 178 -7.43 39.12 -0.40
N LEU A 179 -8.24 40.17 -0.22
CA LEU A 179 -9.19 40.59 -1.24
C LEU A 179 -8.37 41.09 -2.43
N LEU A 180 -8.51 40.41 -3.57
CA LEU A 180 -8.04 40.90 -4.86
C LEU A 180 -8.84 42.15 -5.26
#